data_AF-A0A4R4Y1Y2-F1
#
_entry.id   AF-A0A4R4Y1Y2-F1
#
_cell.length_a   1.000
_cell.length_b   1.000
_cell.length_c   1.000
_cell.angle_alpha   90.00
_cell.angle_beta   90.00
_cell.angle_gamma   90.00
#
_symmetry.space_group_name_H-M   'P 1'
#
loop_
_entity.id
_entity.type
_entity.pdbx_description
1 polymer ?
#
loop_
_entity_poly.entity_id
_entity_poly.type
_entity_poly.pdbx_seq_one_letter_code
_entity_poly.pdbx_strand_id
1 'polypeptide(L)'
;MAVEAWRWTGRRIWGAVLPFVMLVAGFLLMRLGGGNGPLTWGGMVVGAVGAVVVMGFWSDFANSDGAAKVRLSPFAWVVRIVSYLISLGFAFTAVVFLFT
;
A
#
# COMPACT_ATOMS: atom_id res chain seq x y z
N MET A 1 -27.69 7.09 -7.19
CA MET A 1 -26.54 6.73 -8.05
C MET A 1 -26.38 5.22 -8.00
N ALA A 2 -26.28 4.54 -9.14
CA ALA A 2 -26.07 3.10 -9.15
C ALA A 2 -24.65 2.83 -8.63
N VAL A 3 -24.54 2.25 -7.44
CA VAL A 3 -23.25 1.88 -6.85
C VAL A 3 -22.77 0.64 -7.61
N GLU A 4 -21.75 0.79 -8.46
CA GLU A 4 -21.18 -0.37 -9.14
C GLU A 4 -20.64 -1.37 -8.12
N ALA A 5 -20.89 -2.66 -8.33
CA ALA A 5 -20.26 -3.68 -7.50
C ALA A 5 -18.79 -3.85 -7.89
N TRP A 6 -17.91 -3.99 -6.90
CA TRP A 6 -16.50 -4.26 -7.15
C TRP A 6 -16.32 -5.55 -7.94
N ARG A 7 -15.50 -5.46 -8.98
CA ARG A 7 -15.07 -6.58 -9.81
C ARG A 7 -13.55 -6.57 -9.88
N TRP A 8 -12.94 -7.74 -9.75
CA TRP A 8 -11.52 -7.93 -9.96
C TRP A 8 -11.22 -7.89 -11.45
N THR A 9 -10.74 -6.74 -11.92
CA THR A 9 -10.21 -6.58 -13.27
C THR A 9 -8.68 -6.60 -13.22
N GLY A 10 -8.02 -6.94 -14.33
CA GLY A 10 -6.56 -6.92 -14.39
C GLY A 10 -5.97 -5.59 -13.89
N ARG A 11 -6.58 -4.45 -14.25
CA ARG A 11 -6.19 -3.12 -13.76
C ARG A 11 -6.30 -2.97 -12.24
N ARG A 12 -7.38 -3.45 -11.63
CA ARG A 12 -7.58 -3.36 -10.16
C ARG A 12 -6.69 -4.34 -9.40
N ILE A 13 -6.42 -5.51 -9.98
CA ILE A 13 -5.44 -6.47 -9.43
C ILE A 13 -4.06 -5.82 -9.44
N TRP A 14 -3.62 -5.26 -10.57
CA TRP A 14 -2.34 -4.56 -10.64
C TRP A 14 -2.27 -3.34 -9.70
N GLY A 15 -3.35 -2.57 -9.59
CA GLY A 15 -3.44 -1.46 -8.64
C GLY A 15 -3.33 -1.89 -7.17
N ALA A 16 -3.81 -3.08 -6.84
CA ALA A 16 -3.66 -3.66 -5.50
C ALA A 16 -2.27 -4.31 -5.29
N VAL A 17 -1.69 -4.94 -6.32
CA VAL A 17 -0.43 -5.71 -6.22
C VAL A 17 0.81 -4.83 -6.31
N LEU A 18 0.83 -3.85 -7.22
CA LEU A 18 1.99 -2.99 -7.45
C LEU A 18 2.50 -2.32 -6.16
N PRO A 19 1.65 -1.76 -5.30
CA PRO A 19 2.12 -1.16 -4.05
C PRO A 19 2.76 -2.18 -3.10
N PHE A 20 2.30 -3.42 -3.08
CA PHE A 20 2.95 -4.49 -2.31
C PHE A 20 4.34 -4.82 -2.85
N VAL A 21 4.50 -4.88 -4.17
CA VAL A 21 5.81 -5.09 -4.80
C VAL A 21 6.76 -3.97 -4.39
N MET A 22 6.29 -2.72 -4.36
CA MET A 22 7.08 -1.57 -3.91
C MET A 22 7.44 -1.67 -2.42
N LEU A 23 6.51 -2.04 -1.55
CA LEU A 23 6.76 -2.21 -0.12
C LEU A 23 7.80 -3.31 0.15
N VAL A 24 7.68 -4.46 -0.52
CA VAL A 24 8.63 -5.57 -0.41
C VAL A 24 10.00 -5.16 -0.96
N ALA A 25 10.05 -4.55 -2.15
CA ALA A 25 11.30 -4.08 -2.73
C ALA A 25 11.98 -3.03 -1.82
N GLY A 26 11.21 -2.08 -1.29
CA GLY A 26 11.70 -1.07 -0.35
C GLY A 26 12.32 -1.69 0.90
N PHE A 27 11.62 -2.66 1.52
CA PHE A 27 12.11 -3.39 2.67
C PHE A 27 13.39 -4.18 2.39
N LEU A 28 13.45 -4.88 1.25
CA LEU A 28 14.63 -5.65 0.85
C LEU A 28 15.84 -4.73 0.61
N LEU A 29 15.64 -3.59 -0.04
CA LEU A 29 16.69 -2.59 -0.25
C LEU A 29 17.22 -2.03 1.08
N MET A 30 16.32 -1.75 2.04
CA MET A 30 16.73 -1.36 3.40
C MET A 30 17.55 -2.44 4.09
N ARG A 31 17.17 -3.72 3.93
CA ARG A 31 17.88 -4.83 4.57
C ARG A 31 19.25 -5.09 3.95
N LEU A 32 19.35 -4.98 2.63
CA LEU A 32 20.60 -5.17 1.87
C LEU A 32 21.56 -3.98 2.02
N GLY A 33 21.04 -2.77 2.24
CA GLY A 33 21.84 -1.55 2.39
C GLY A 33 22.65 -1.48 3.69
N GLY A 34 22.29 -2.25 4.72
CA GLY A 34 23.14 -2.52 5.88
C GLY A 34 23.58 -1.31 6.71
N GLY A 35 22.77 -0.26 6.80
CA GLY A 35 23.07 0.97 7.55
C GLY A 35 22.48 2.23 6.91
N ASN A 36 23.05 3.41 7.14
CA ASN A 36 22.59 4.70 6.56
C ASN A 36 23.05 4.94 5.12
N GLY A 37 23.28 3.88 4.35
CA GLY A 37 23.76 3.96 2.97
C GLY A 37 22.69 4.39 1.96
N PRO A 38 23.09 4.80 0.73
CA PRO A 38 22.17 5.23 -0.32
C PRO A 38 21.10 4.18 -0.69
N LEU A 39 21.46 2.89 -0.61
CA LEU A 39 20.54 1.77 -0.84
C LEU A 39 19.41 1.72 0.20
N THR A 40 19.72 2.01 1.46
CA THR A 40 18.72 2.04 2.54
C THR A 40 17.75 3.20 2.36
N TRP A 41 18.28 4.38 2.05
CA TRP A 41 17.44 5.55 1.72
C TRP A 41 16.59 5.31 0.48
N GLY A 42 17.16 4.70 -0.56
CA GLY A 42 16.41 4.27 -1.74
C GLY A 42 15.27 3.31 -1.38
N GLY A 43 15.53 2.34 -0.51
CA GLY A 43 14.51 1.43 0.02
C GLY A 43 13.40 2.13 0.79
N MET A 44 13.76 3.10 1.64
CA MET A 44 12.79 3.92 2.38
C MET A 44 11.87 4.70 1.44
N VAL A 45 12.44 5.36 0.43
CA VAL A 45 11.65 6.13 -0.55
C VAL A 45 10.72 5.21 -1.33
N VAL A 46 11.22 4.08 -1.83
CA VAL A 46 10.41 3.13 -2.62
C VAL A 46 9.25 2.58 -1.79
N GLY A 47 9.49 2.17 -0.55
CA GLY A 47 8.42 1.66 0.30
C GLY A 47 7.47 2.75 0.80
N ALA A 48 7.95 3.98 1.05
CA ALA A 48 7.09 5.11 1.40
C ALA A 48 6.13 5.47 0.25
N VAL A 49 6.63 5.49 -0.99
CA VAL A 49 5.78 5.66 -2.17
C VAL A 49 4.80 4.50 -2.27
N GLY A 50 5.24 3.26 -2.07
CA GLY A 50 4.36 2.09 -2.03
C GLY A 50 3.20 2.25 -1.03
N ALA A 51 3.50 2.69 0.20
CA ALA A 51 2.49 2.93 1.23
C ALA A 51 1.48 4.03 0.83
N VAL A 52 1.94 5.13 0.24
CA VAL A 52 1.08 6.22 -0.24
C VAL A 52 0.18 5.74 -1.38
N VAL A 53 0.71 4.97 -2.32
CA VAL A 53 -0.07 4.43 -3.44
C VAL A 53 -1.12 3.43 -2.94
N VAL A 54 -0.82 2.59 -1.93
CA VAL A 54 -1.84 1.74 -1.27
C VAL A 54 -2.99 2.61 -0.75
N MET A 55 -2.67 3.65 0.01
CA MET A 55 -3.67 4.51 0.66
C MET A 55 -4.57 5.19 -0.37
N GLY A 56 -3.96 5.78 -1.41
CA GLY A 56 -4.67 6.45 -2.50
C GLY A 56 -5.50 5.51 -3.37
N PHE A 57 -5.00 4.31 -3.67
CA PHE A 57 -5.76 3.33 -4.46
C PHE A 57 -7.07 2.95 -3.78
N TRP A 58 -7.05 2.68 -2.48
CA TRP A 58 -8.24 2.25 -1.75
C TRP A 58 -9.18 3.40 -1.34
N SER A 59 -8.70 4.65 -1.31
CA SER A 59 -9.57 5.81 -1.03
C SER A 59 -10.60 6.05 -2.13
N ASP A 60 -10.30 5.66 -3.37
CA ASP A 60 -11.21 5.79 -4.51
C ASP A 60 -12.47 4.89 -4.41
N PHE A 61 -12.48 3.94 -3.47
CA PHE A 61 -13.50 2.91 -3.35
C PHE A 61 -14.19 2.89 -1.96
N ALA A 62 -14.12 3.98 -1.20
CA ALA A 62 -14.61 4.05 0.19
C ALA A 62 -16.13 4.26 0.30
N ASN A 63 -16.82 3.26 0.86
CA ASN A 63 -18.28 3.20 1.04
C ASN A 63 -18.79 3.65 2.42
N SER A 64 -17.99 4.39 3.20
CA SER A 64 -18.36 4.83 4.56
C SER A 64 -19.14 6.13 4.60
N ASP A 65 -18.98 7.01 3.61
CA ASP A 65 -19.43 8.42 3.70
C ASP A 65 -20.51 8.77 2.67
N GLY A 66 -21.04 7.78 1.94
CA GLY A 66 -22.06 7.99 0.88
C GLY A 66 -21.53 8.60 -0.44
N ALA A 67 -20.24 8.90 -0.52
CA ALA A 67 -19.57 9.45 -1.72
C ALA A 67 -19.01 8.39 -2.69
N ALA A 68 -19.21 7.10 -2.41
CA ALA A 68 -18.52 6.01 -3.08
C ALA A 68 -19.03 5.77 -4.51
N LYS A 69 -18.09 5.63 -5.45
CA LYS A 69 -18.37 5.19 -6.81
C LYS A 69 -18.62 3.67 -6.91
N VAL A 70 -18.08 2.86 -5.99
CA VAL A 70 -18.07 1.39 -6.07
C VAL A 70 -18.22 0.71 -4.70
N ARG A 71 -19.08 -0.30 -4.59
CA ARG A 71 -19.24 -1.15 -3.38
C ARG A 71 -18.22 -2.29 -3.40
N LEU A 72 -17.30 -2.30 -2.44
CA LEU A 72 -16.30 -3.37 -2.28
C LEU A 72 -16.95 -4.72 -1.93
N SER A 73 -16.43 -5.81 -2.51
CA SER A 73 -16.78 -7.18 -2.12
C SER A 73 -16.07 -7.56 -0.82
N PRO A 74 -16.55 -8.58 -0.07
CA PRO A 74 -15.90 -9.02 1.17
C PRO A 74 -14.41 -9.33 1.00
N PHE A 75 -14.05 -9.99 -0.11
CA PHE A 75 -12.65 -10.28 -0.41
C PHE A 75 -11.84 -9.00 -0.68
N ALA A 76 -12.39 -8.00 -1.39
CA ALA A 76 -11.70 -6.73 -1.62
C ALA A 76 -11.48 -5.93 -0.33
N TRP A 77 -12.41 -6.03 0.63
CA TRP A 77 -12.23 -5.48 1.97
C TRP A 77 -11.07 -6.12 2.73
N VAL A 78 -10.97 -7.45 2.69
CA VAL A 78 -9.84 -8.17 3.30
C VAL A 78 -8.52 -7.71 2.70
N VAL A 79 -8.43 -7.65 1.36
CA VAL A 79 -7.21 -7.18 0.68
C VAL A 79 -6.88 -5.74 1.08
N ARG A 80 -7.86 -4.84 1.18
CA ARG A 80 -7.67 -3.47 1.66
C ARG A 80 -7.08 -3.42 3.07
N ILE A 81 -7.67 -4.16 4.01
CA ILE A 81 -7.21 -4.19 5.41
C ILE A 81 -5.78 -4.72 5.48
N VAL A 82 -5.49 -5.83 4.79
CA VAL A 82 -4.14 -6.40 4.73
C VAL A 82 -3.14 -5.40 4.11
N SER A 83 -3.56 -4.66 3.07
CA SER A 83 -2.73 -3.62 2.45
C SER A 83 -2.36 -2.52 3.43
N TYR A 84 -3.32 -2.06 4.24
CA TYR A 84 -3.09 -1.04 5.25
C TYR A 84 -2.19 -1.55 6.38
N LEU A 85 -2.40 -2.77 6.86
CA LEU A 85 -1.54 -3.37 7.89
C LEU A 85 -0.09 -3.48 7.43
N ILE A 86 0.15 -3.92 6.20
CA ILE A 86 1.51 -4.01 5.64
C ILE A 86 2.12 -2.61 5.47
N SER A 87 1.35 -1.63 4.97
CA SER A 87 1.80 -0.25 4.83
C SER A 87 2.14 0.39 6.18
N LEU A 88 1.36 0.10 7.22
CA LEU A 88 1.62 0.52 8.60
C LEU A 88 2.89 -0.14 9.16
N GLY A 89 3.08 -1.44 8.93
CA GLY A 89 4.29 -2.16 9.33
C GLY A 89 5.55 -1.58 8.68
N PHE A 90 5.47 -1.23 7.40
CA PHE A 90 6.56 -0.53 6.71
C PHE A 90 6.79 0.86 7.30
N ALA A 91 5.74 1.66 7.50
CA ALA A 91 5.85 2.99 8.09
C ALA A 91 6.48 2.94 9.48
N PHE A 92 6.11 1.96 10.31
CA PHE A 92 6.73 1.75 11.62
C PHE A 92 8.23 1.44 11.49
N THR A 93 8.61 0.55 10.56
CA THR A 93 10.03 0.22 10.32
C THR A 93 10.82 1.44 9.85
N ALA A 94 10.24 2.24 8.95
CA ALA A 94 10.84 3.48 8.47
C ALA A 94 10.99 4.51 9.60
N VAL A 95 9.99 4.66 10.46
CA VAL A 95 10.05 5.54 11.64
C VAL A 95 11.14 5.08 12.59
N VAL A 96 11.18 3.80 12.97
CA VAL A 96 12.23 3.27 13.86
C VAL A 96 13.61 3.57 13.30
N PHE A 97 13.82 3.34 12.01
CA PHE A 97 15.08 3.66 11.35
C PHE A 97 15.49 5.13 11.43
N LEU A 98 14.53 6.08 11.31
CA LEU A 98 14.84 7.52 11.41
C LEU A 98 15.31 7.96 12.80
N PHE A 99 15.03 7.16 13.83
CA PHE A 99 15.34 7.48 15.23
C PHE A 99 16.47 6.61 15.82
N THR A 100 17.11 5.75 15.01
CA THR A 100 18.26 4.91 15.39
C THR A 100 19.51 5.32 14.63
#